data_AF-A0A0M0K4F5-F1
#
_entry.id   AF-A0A0M0K4F5-F1
#
_cell.length_a   1.000
_cell.length_b   1.000
_cell.length_c   1.000
_cell.angle_alpha   90.00
_cell.angle_beta   90.00
_cell.angle_gamma   90.00
#
_symmetry.space_group_name_H-M   'P 1'
#
loop_
_entity.id
_entity.type
_entity.pdbx_description
1 polymer ?
#
loop_
_entity_poly.entity_id
_entity_poly.type
_entity_poly.pdbx_seq_one_letter_code
_entity_poly.pdbx_strand_id
1 'polypeptide(L)'
;MVLHRFLRALEACYGGQEYHNAVHAADVALGVHYFIVNFGLTARLTKLELLAALVGAFVHDFNHPGTNNNHEVRAGTERALTHTDAILERHHLHSTFTLLATPAFDLFGAMPADDRELCRKLIVDMVLATDLKRHVDIISTLRTLAAQHGHAAAVSAEWTSPFQAQALVGVPLLLAVALKFADLGHSFKPFHLHKQWAERITDEFWALGDRERQLGIALSPLCDRHTDCDVPESQACYGGQEYHNAVHAADVALGVHYFIVNFGLTARLTKLELLAALVGAFVHDFNHPGTNNRHEAQALVGVPLLLPVALKFADLGHSFKPFHLHKQWAERITDEFWALGDRERQL
;
A
#
# COMPACT_ATOMS: atom_id res chain seq x y z
N MET A 1 -0.15 -5.58 -21.94
CA MET A 1 -0.27 -7.03 -21.65
C MET A 1 0.59 -7.51 -20.47
N VAL A 2 1.86 -7.06 -20.30
CA VAL A 2 2.73 -7.50 -19.17
C VAL A 2 2.16 -7.14 -17.80
N LEU A 3 1.69 -5.90 -17.61
CA LEU A 3 1.09 -5.47 -16.35
C LEU A 3 -0.06 -6.36 -15.88
N HIS A 4 -1.00 -6.69 -16.77
CA HIS A 4 -2.13 -7.54 -16.42
C HIS A 4 -1.66 -8.93 -15.96
N ARG A 5 -0.65 -9.51 -16.64
CA ARG A 5 -0.07 -10.79 -16.25
C ARG A 5 0.62 -10.72 -14.89
N PHE A 6 1.39 -9.66 -14.65
CA PHE A 6 2.05 -9.43 -13.36
C PHE A 6 1.04 -9.32 -12.22
N LEU A 7 0.00 -8.47 -12.36
CA LEU A 7 -1.02 -8.29 -11.33
C LEU A 7 -1.82 -9.58 -11.06
N ARG A 8 -2.13 -10.37 -12.11
CA ARG A 8 -2.78 -11.67 -11.95
C ARG A 8 -1.88 -12.68 -11.25
N ALA A 9 -0.59 -12.67 -11.52
CA ALA A 9 0.36 -13.52 -10.81
C ALA A 9 0.48 -13.10 -9.33
N LEU A 10 0.52 -11.80 -9.04
CA LEU A 10 0.49 -11.29 -7.66
C LEU A 10 -0.76 -11.78 -6.92
N GLU A 11 -1.94 -11.51 -7.46
CA GLU A 11 -3.23 -11.92 -6.89
C GLU A 11 -3.28 -13.43 -6.61
N ALA A 12 -2.77 -14.25 -7.54
CA ALA A 12 -2.75 -15.70 -7.41
C ALA A 12 -1.84 -16.21 -6.29
N CYS A 13 -0.75 -15.51 -5.95
CA CYS A 13 0.13 -15.91 -4.83
C CYS A 13 -0.18 -15.19 -3.52
N TYR A 14 -1.18 -14.30 -3.49
CA TYR A 14 -1.65 -13.66 -2.26
C TYR A 14 -2.57 -14.55 -1.38
N GLY A 15 -2.63 -15.85 -1.66
CA GLY A 15 -3.13 -16.87 -0.72
C GLY A 15 -4.57 -16.73 -0.23
N GLY A 16 -4.93 -17.60 0.72
CA GLY A 16 -6.23 -17.61 1.39
C GLY A 16 -6.16 -17.17 2.85
N GLN A 17 -5.16 -16.35 3.21
CA GLN A 17 -5.02 -15.83 4.57
C GLN A 17 -6.17 -14.86 4.90
N GLU A 18 -6.53 -14.75 6.18
CA GLU A 18 -7.69 -13.94 6.60
C GLU A 18 -7.42 -12.44 6.45
N TYR A 19 -6.20 -11.99 6.80
CA TYR A 19 -5.75 -10.60 6.72
C TYR A 19 -4.76 -10.39 5.57
N HIS A 20 -3.59 -11.05 5.58
CA HIS A 20 -2.50 -10.81 4.62
C HIS A 20 -2.78 -11.46 3.26
N ASN A 21 -3.79 -10.94 2.56
CA ASN A 21 -4.29 -11.42 1.27
C ASN A 21 -4.37 -10.29 0.22
N ALA A 22 -4.85 -10.62 -0.98
CA ALA A 22 -4.90 -9.67 -2.09
C ALA A 22 -5.79 -8.44 -1.81
N VAL A 23 -6.79 -8.56 -0.93
CA VAL A 23 -7.64 -7.43 -0.53
C VAL A 23 -6.86 -6.47 0.36
N HIS A 24 -6.04 -6.98 1.27
CA HIS A 24 -5.15 -6.14 2.08
C HIS A 24 -4.14 -5.40 1.21
N ALA A 25 -3.47 -6.11 0.30
CA ALA A 25 -2.54 -5.48 -0.65
C ALA A 25 -3.20 -4.35 -1.47
N ALA A 26 -4.46 -4.56 -1.90
CA ALA A 26 -5.23 -3.54 -2.61
C ALA A 26 -5.61 -2.34 -1.73
N ASP A 27 -6.00 -2.59 -0.47
CA ASP A 27 -6.34 -1.55 0.49
C ASP A 27 -5.13 -0.67 0.83
N VAL A 28 -3.96 -1.28 1.00
CA VAL A 28 -2.68 -0.58 1.23
C VAL A 28 -2.27 0.22 -0.01
N ALA A 29 -2.38 -0.35 -1.22
CA ALA A 29 -2.09 0.37 -2.45
C ALA A 29 -3.02 1.60 -2.65
N LEU A 30 -4.31 1.48 -2.29
CA LEU A 30 -5.23 2.62 -2.27
C LEU A 30 -4.83 3.65 -1.20
N GLY A 31 -4.39 3.21 -0.02
CA GLY A 31 -3.88 4.09 1.04
C GLY A 31 -2.66 4.89 0.61
N VAL A 32 -1.69 4.25 -0.06
CA VAL A 32 -0.51 4.91 -0.63
C VAL A 32 -0.92 5.91 -1.72
N HIS A 33 -1.82 5.53 -2.63
CA HIS A 33 -2.34 6.46 -3.64
C HIS A 33 -3.00 7.69 -3.00
N TYR A 34 -3.84 7.47 -1.99
CA TYR A 34 -4.50 8.56 -1.26
C TYR A 34 -3.48 9.47 -0.57
N PHE A 35 -2.43 8.91 0.04
CA PHE A 35 -1.32 9.67 0.60
C PHE A 35 -0.63 10.54 -0.46
N ILE A 36 -0.30 9.94 -1.62
CA ILE A 36 0.34 10.66 -2.74
C ILE A 36 -0.50 11.86 -3.19
N VAL A 37 -1.80 11.69 -3.36
CA VAL A 37 -2.69 12.76 -3.83
C VAL A 37 -2.83 13.87 -2.78
N ASN A 38 -3.13 13.51 -1.53
CA ASN A 38 -3.46 14.49 -0.49
C ASN A 38 -2.25 15.29 0.00
N PHE A 39 -1.05 14.72 -0.09
CA PHE A 39 0.19 15.46 0.17
C PHE A 39 0.73 16.14 -1.08
N GLY A 40 0.03 16.13 -2.22
CA GLY A 40 0.46 16.79 -3.45
C GLY A 40 1.76 16.21 -4.02
N LEU A 41 2.01 14.92 -3.82
CA LEU A 41 3.19 14.22 -4.30
C LEU A 41 3.12 13.90 -5.80
N THR A 42 1.93 13.83 -6.38
CA THR A 42 1.75 13.60 -7.83
C THR A 42 2.51 14.59 -8.70
N ALA A 43 2.61 15.86 -8.27
CA ALA A 43 3.32 16.91 -9.01
C ALA A 43 4.83 17.02 -8.67
N ARG A 44 5.29 16.31 -7.63
CA ARG A 44 6.65 16.46 -7.06
C ARG A 44 7.52 15.22 -7.24
N LEU A 45 6.90 14.05 -7.35
CA LEU A 45 7.56 12.81 -7.67
C LEU A 45 7.61 12.60 -9.18
N THR A 46 8.69 11.98 -9.64
CA THR A 46 8.79 11.49 -11.00
C THR A 46 7.80 10.35 -11.25
N LYS A 47 7.46 10.10 -12.51
CA LYS A 47 6.62 8.97 -12.89
C LYS A 47 7.20 7.62 -12.42
N LEU A 48 8.52 7.51 -12.33
CA LEU A 48 9.23 6.31 -11.91
C LEU A 48 9.09 6.08 -10.40
N GLU A 49 9.19 7.15 -9.60
CA GLU A 49 8.98 7.12 -8.15
C GLU A 49 7.51 6.80 -7.82
N LEU A 50 6.55 7.35 -8.58
CA LEU A 50 5.12 7.02 -8.44
C LEU A 50 4.84 5.54 -8.77
N LEU A 51 5.45 5.03 -9.84
CA LEU A 51 5.34 3.62 -10.20
C LEU A 51 5.95 2.72 -9.12
N ALA A 52 7.15 3.05 -8.63
CA ALA A 52 7.80 2.32 -7.55
C ALA A 52 6.95 2.33 -6.28
N ALA A 53 6.29 3.46 -5.96
CA ALA A 53 5.40 3.56 -4.81
C ALA A 53 4.20 2.60 -4.90
N LEU A 54 3.54 2.56 -6.06
CA LEU A 54 2.39 1.67 -6.27
C LEU A 54 2.81 0.20 -6.31
N VAL A 55 3.90 -0.14 -7.01
CA VAL A 55 4.43 -1.52 -7.04
C VAL A 55 4.85 -1.94 -5.64
N GLY A 56 5.57 -1.09 -4.90
CA GLY A 56 5.97 -1.34 -3.52
C GLY A 56 4.78 -1.66 -2.62
N ALA A 57 3.68 -0.92 -2.75
CA ALA A 57 2.46 -1.18 -2.00
C ALA A 57 1.80 -2.51 -2.38
N PHE A 58 1.74 -2.84 -3.67
CA PHE A 58 1.16 -4.11 -4.13
C PHE A 58 1.95 -5.35 -3.72
N VAL A 59 3.24 -5.21 -3.44
CA VAL A 59 4.13 -6.35 -3.19
C VAL A 59 4.63 -6.44 -1.75
N HIS A 60 4.24 -5.51 -0.88
CA HIS A 60 4.83 -5.42 0.47
C HIS A 60 4.64 -6.68 1.31
N ASP A 61 3.54 -7.42 1.10
CA ASP A 61 3.22 -8.71 1.73
C ASP A 61 3.15 -9.87 0.73
N PHE A 62 3.84 -9.74 -0.41
CA PHE A 62 3.68 -10.71 -1.49
C PHE A 62 4.09 -12.12 -1.03
N ASN A 63 3.21 -13.12 -1.22
CA ASN A 63 3.44 -14.51 -0.81
C ASN A 63 3.55 -14.69 0.73
N HIS A 64 2.74 -13.95 1.50
CA HIS A 64 2.69 -14.04 2.97
C HIS A 64 2.16 -15.41 3.48
N PRO A 65 2.86 -16.08 4.41
CA PRO A 65 2.48 -17.41 4.92
C PRO A 65 1.44 -17.38 6.06
N GLY A 66 0.97 -16.19 6.44
CA GLY A 66 0.10 -15.96 7.58
C GLY A 66 0.79 -16.18 8.93
N THR A 67 2.11 -15.99 8.99
CA THR A 67 2.91 -16.16 10.21
C THR A 67 3.54 -14.81 10.59
N ASN A 68 4.43 -14.80 11.58
CA ASN A 68 5.23 -13.61 11.91
C ASN A 68 6.72 -13.95 11.97
N ASN A 69 7.59 -12.93 11.94
CA ASN A 69 9.05 -13.10 11.97
C ASN A 69 9.55 -13.96 13.16
N ASN A 70 8.91 -13.88 14.33
CA ASN A 70 9.30 -14.69 15.50
C ASN A 70 8.93 -16.18 15.33
N HIS A 71 7.77 -16.46 14.75
CA HIS A 71 7.37 -17.81 14.38
C HIS A 71 8.38 -18.46 13.43
N GLU A 72 8.77 -17.74 12.36
CA GLU A 72 9.70 -18.25 11.36
C GLU A 72 11.02 -18.72 11.99
N VAL A 73 11.54 -17.96 12.97
CA VAL A 73 12.73 -18.32 13.75
C VAL A 73 12.48 -19.52 14.65
N ARG A 74 11.42 -19.50 15.47
CA ARG A 74 11.12 -20.58 16.43
C ARG A 74 10.83 -21.92 15.74
N ALA A 75 10.17 -21.88 14.60
CA ALA A 75 9.83 -23.05 13.81
C ALA A 75 10.98 -23.53 12.90
N GLY A 76 12.11 -22.80 12.83
CA GLY A 76 13.28 -23.21 12.03
C GLY A 76 12.99 -23.31 10.53
N THR A 77 12.15 -22.40 10.02
CA THR A 77 11.71 -22.40 8.62
C THR A 77 12.85 -22.09 7.64
N GLU A 78 12.72 -22.49 6.38
CA GLU A 78 13.69 -22.15 5.33
C GLU A 78 13.89 -20.63 5.17
N ARG A 79 12.82 -19.84 5.36
CA ARG A 79 12.90 -18.37 5.31
C ARG A 79 13.81 -17.83 6.42
N ALA A 80 13.69 -18.34 7.64
CA ALA A 80 14.57 -17.97 8.76
C ALA A 80 16.01 -18.48 8.61
N LEU A 81 16.25 -19.53 7.81
CA LEU A 81 17.60 -19.96 7.44
C LEU A 81 18.21 -19.06 6.35
N THR A 82 17.37 -18.47 5.49
CA THR A 82 17.80 -17.62 4.37
C THR A 82 18.01 -16.16 4.79
N HIS A 83 17.22 -15.68 5.73
CA HIS A 83 17.19 -14.29 6.18
C HIS A 83 17.35 -14.19 7.69
N THR A 84 18.25 -13.33 8.15
CA THR A 84 18.56 -13.17 9.58
C THR A 84 17.79 -12.03 10.25
N ASP A 85 17.26 -11.11 9.47
CA ASP A 85 16.50 -9.91 9.86
C ASP A 85 15.39 -9.67 8.84
N ALA A 86 14.30 -9.00 9.24
CA ALA A 86 13.16 -8.68 8.38
C ALA A 86 12.73 -9.87 7.49
N ILE A 87 12.55 -11.05 8.12
CA ILE A 87 12.52 -12.35 7.43
C ILE A 87 11.40 -12.38 6.37
N LEU A 88 10.20 -11.98 6.76
CA LEU A 88 9.04 -11.93 5.88
C LEU A 88 9.18 -10.82 4.84
N GLU A 89 9.62 -9.63 5.23
CA GLU A 89 9.81 -8.50 4.30
C GLU A 89 10.83 -8.82 3.20
N ARG A 90 11.94 -9.49 3.56
CA ARG A 90 12.92 -10.00 2.61
C ARG A 90 12.36 -11.12 1.75
N HIS A 91 11.51 -11.99 2.29
CA HIS A 91 10.81 -13.02 1.53
C HIS A 91 9.83 -12.43 0.50
N HIS A 92 9.09 -11.36 0.85
CA HIS A 92 8.21 -10.62 -0.06
C HIS A 92 9.02 -10.02 -1.21
N LEU A 93 10.16 -9.38 -0.91
CA LEU A 93 11.08 -8.85 -1.92
C LEU A 93 11.70 -9.95 -2.79
N HIS A 94 12.16 -11.05 -2.18
CA HIS A 94 12.70 -12.20 -2.90
C HIS A 94 11.67 -12.75 -3.90
N SER A 95 10.45 -13.02 -3.42
CA SER A 95 9.34 -13.50 -4.25
C SER A 95 9.03 -12.53 -5.39
N THR A 96 9.00 -11.22 -5.10
CA THR A 96 8.71 -10.16 -6.08
C THR A 96 9.73 -10.12 -7.20
N PHE A 97 11.02 -10.10 -6.86
CA PHE A 97 12.06 -9.98 -7.87
C PHE A 97 12.31 -11.29 -8.62
N THR A 98 12.01 -12.43 -8.02
CA THR A 98 11.95 -13.72 -8.74
C THR A 98 10.83 -13.70 -9.79
N LEU A 99 9.65 -13.17 -9.46
CA LEU A 99 8.55 -13.03 -10.42
C LEU A 99 8.93 -12.07 -11.57
N LEU A 100 9.48 -10.91 -11.24
CA LEU A 100 9.91 -9.89 -12.21
C LEU A 100 11.10 -10.34 -13.09
N ALA A 101 11.88 -11.35 -12.68
CA ALA A 101 12.93 -11.93 -13.51
C ALA A 101 12.38 -12.74 -14.70
N THR A 102 11.09 -13.10 -14.67
CA THR A 102 10.44 -13.80 -15.78
C THR A 102 9.93 -12.80 -16.83
N PRO A 103 10.37 -12.87 -18.10
CA PRO A 103 10.02 -11.86 -19.12
C PRO A 103 8.52 -11.62 -19.33
N ALA A 104 7.67 -12.62 -19.05
CA ALA A 104 6.22 -12.49 -19.17
C ALA A 104 5.60 -11.53 -18.12
N PHE A 105 6.31 -11.30 -17.01
CA PHE A 105 5.91 -10.50 -15.84
C PHE A 105 6.83 -9.31 -15.58
N ASP A 106 7.94 -9.15 -16.32
CA ASP A 106 8.93 -8.07 -16.10
C ASP A 106 8.35 -6.68 -16.43
N LEU A 107 7.78 -6.03 -15.41
CA LEU A 107 7.25 -4.66 -15.51
C LEU A 107 8.30 -3.63 -15.93
N PHE A 108 9.57 -3.90 -15.64
CA PHE A 108 10.68 -2.97 -15.83
C PHE A 108 11.56 -3.36 -17.02
N GLY A 109 11.17 -4.38 -17.79
CA GLY A 109 12.01 -5.02 -18.80
C GLY A 109 12.42 -4.13 -19.97
N ALA A 110 11.65 -3.06 -20.25
CA ALA A 110 11.94 -2.10 -21.30
C ALA A 110 12.58 -0.80 -20.77
N MET A 111 12.78 -0.67 -19.45
CA MET A 111 13.38 0.52 -18.86
C MET A 111 14.91 0.51 -19.03
N PRO A 112 15.55 1.69 -19.11
CA PRO A 112 16.99 1.81 -18.93
C PRO A 112 17.47 1.17 -17.61
N ALA A 113 18.74 0.75 -17.58
CA ALA A 113 19.30 0.07 -16.41
C ALA A 113 19.21 0.92 -15.14
N ASP A 114 19.53 2.22 -15.24
CA ASP A 114 19.51 3.16 -14.12
C ASP A 114 18.08 3.35 -13.56
N ASP A 115 17.07 3.42 -14.43
CA ASP A 115 15.67 3.55 -14.03
C ASP A 115 15.19 2.26 -13.32
N ARG A 116 15.57 1.09 -13.84
CA ARG A 116 15.28 -0.20 -13.20
C ARG A 116 15.95 -0.32 -11.84
N GLU A 117 17.18 0.17 -11.70
CA GLU A 117 17.90 0.20 -10.41
C GLU A 117 17.20 1.12 -9.41
N LEU A 118 16.79 2.32 -9.83
CA LEU A 118 16.06 3.25 -8.98
C LEU A 118 14.72 2.68 -8.51
N CYS A 119 13.92 2.10 -9.42
CA CYS A 119 12.68 1.42 -9.05
C CYS A 119 12.93 0.30 -8.03
N ARG A 120 13.93 -0.56 -8.28
CA ARG A 120 14.30 -1.64 -7.37
C ARG A 120 14.66 -1.10 -5.99
N LYS A 121 15.50 -0.06 -5.93
CA LYS A 121 15.94 0.55 -4.68
C LYS A 121 14.76 1.07 -3.87
N LEU A 122 13.87 1.86 -4.49
CA LEU A 122 12.72 2.43 -3.80
C LEU A 122 11.76 1.35 -3.30
N ILE A 123 11.47 0.31 -4.10
CA ILE A 123 10.63 -0.82 -3.67
C ILE A 123 11.25 -1.54 -2.47
N VAL A 124 12.57 -1.82 -2.51
CA VAL A 124 13.28 -2.45 -1.39
C VAL A 124 13.21 -1.59 -0.13
N ASP A 125 13.49 -0.29 -0.23
CA ASP A 125 13.47 0.64 0.90
C ASP A 125 12.06 0.72 1.53
N MET A 126 11.03 0.75 0.70
CA MET A 126 9.62 0.77 1.12
C MET A 126 9.23 -0.51 1.86
N VAL A 127 9.42 -1.69 1.24
CA VAL A 127 8.98 -2.96 1.83
C VAL A 127 9.78 -3.29 3.08
N LEU A 128 11.09 -3.03 3.11
CA LEU A 128 11.85 -3.22 4.35
C LEU A 128 11.41 -2.27 5.47
N ALA A 129 10.72 -1.16 5.19
CA ALA A 129 10.22 -0.24 6.21
C ALA A 129 8.91 -0.72 6.86
N THR A 130 8.23 -1.73 6.31
CA THR A 130 7.02 -2.29 6.91
C THR A 130 7.34 -3.12 8.15
N ASP A 131 8.54 -3.72 8.25
CA ASP A 131 9.02 -4.42 9.46
C ASP A 131 8.78 -3.56 10.72
N LEU A 132 7.97 -4.10 11.63
CA LEU A 132 7.60 -3.42 12.87
C LEU A 132 8.81 -3.17 13.77
N LYS A 133 9.91 -3.94 13.66
CA LYS A 133 11.16 -3.64 14.39
C LYS A 133 11.76 -2.28 14.01
N ARG A 134 11.56 -1.83 12.77
CA ARG A 134 12.03 -0.52 12.28
C ARG A 134 11.10 0.63 12.61
N HIS A 135 9.91 0.33 13.16
CA HIS A 135 8.91 1.34 13.49
C HIS A 135 9.49 2.43 14.39
N VAL A 136 10.17 2.05 15.48
CA VAL A 136 10.73 2.99 16.45
C VAL A 136 11.76 3.93 15.80
N ASP A 137 12.62 3.42 14.92
CA ASP A 137 13.64 4.22 14.23
C ASP A 137 13.03 5.23 13.25
N ILE A 138 12.01 4.81 12.50
CA ILE A 138 11.26 5.68 11.60
C ILE A 138 10.58 6.78 12.40
N ILE A 139 9.89 6.44 13.50
CA ILE A 139 9.23 7.42 14.37
C ILE A 139 10.23 8.38 15.03
N SER A 140 11.40 7.90 15.45
CA SER A 140 12.46 8.75 15.99
C SER A 140 12.96 9.78 14.96
N THR A 141 13.13 9.34 13.71
CA THR A 141 13.50 10.21 12.59
C THR A 141 12.41 11.25 12.34
N LEU A 142 11.13 10.85 12.30
CA LEU A 142 10.00 11.77 12.13
C LEU A 142 9.90 12.79 13.28
N ARG A 143 10.10 12.36 14.53
CA ARG A 143 10.12 13.26 15.70
C ARG A 143 11.25 14.28 15.63
N THR A 144 12.43 13.86 15.16
CA THR A 144 13.58 14.77 14.98
C THR A 144 13.27 15.81 13.90
N LEU A 145 12.73 15.37 12.76
CA LEU A 145 12.27 16.28 11.70
C LEU A 145 11.20 17.25 12.22
N ALA A 146 10.25 16.77 13.04
CA ALA A 146 9.23 17.61 13.65
C ALA A 146 9.81 18.66 14.61
N ALA A 147 10.79 18.26 15.43
CA ALA A 147 11.40 19.18 16.40
C ALA A 147 12.22 20.27 15.71
N GLN A 148 12.81 19.97 14.54
CA GLN A 148 13.66 20.91 13.79
C GLN A 148 12.85 21.77 12.80
N HIS A 149 11.81 21.19 12.20
CA HIS A 149 11.11 21.77 11.04
C HIS A 149 9.59 21.68 11.13
N GLY A 150 9.03 21.19 12.24
CA GLY A 150 7.60 21.09 12.48
C GLY A 150 6.96 22.41 12.91
N HIS A 151 5.63 22.41 13.02
CA HIS A 151 4.85 23.62 13.26
C HIS A 151 5.24 24.36 14.54
N ALA A 152 5.56 23.63 15.61
CA ALA A 152 5.98 24.22 16.88
C ALA A 152 7.38 24.87 16.83
N ALA A 153 8.24 24.44 15.89
CA ALA A 153 9.55 25.04 15.63
C ALA A 153 9.49 26.19 14.62
N ALA A 154 8.36 26.36 13.94
CA ALA A 154 8.17 27.41 12.95
C ALA A 154 7.98 28.77 13.65
N VAL A 155 8.92 29.68 13.43
CA VAL A 155 8.84 31.08 13.93
C VAL A 155 7.90 31.93 13.04
N SER A 156 7.50 31.40 11.88
CA SER A 156 6.72 32.10 10.86
C SER A 156 5.26 31.63 10.83
N ALA A 157 4.34 32.54 10.48
CA ALA A 157 2.92 32.26 10.30
C ALA A 157 2.62 31.34 9.09
N GLU A 158 3.57 31.18 8.17
CA GLU A 158 3.50 30.25 7.04
C GLU A 158 4.41 29.06 7.33
N TRP A 159 3.83 27.99 7.90
CA TRP A 159 4.52 26.71 8.06
C TRP A 159 4.16 25.77 6.92
N THR A 160 5.18 25.17 6.31
CA THR A 160 5.05 24.14 5.28
C THR A 160 5.49 22.81 5.88
N SER A 161 4.68 21.77 5.70
CA SER A 161 5.01 20.44 6.23
C SER A 161 6.37 19.97 5.69
N PRO A 162 7.23 19.34 6.51
CA PRO A 162 8.43 18.64 6.06
C PRO A 162 8.15 17.70 4.87
N PHE A 163 6.96 17.09 4.80
CA PHE A 163 6.58 16.23 3.68
C PHE A 163 6.17 17.00 2.43
N GLN A 164 5.84 18.29 2.55
CA GLN A 164 5.75 19.23 1.43
C GLN A 164 7.13 19.74 0.99
N ALA A 165 8.13 19.72 1.88
CA ALA A 165 9.54 19.99 1.59
C ALA A 165 10.32 18.71 1.23
N GLN A 166 10.03 18.11 0.07
CA GLN A 166 10.63 16.82 -0.38
C GLN A 166 12.16 16.78 -0.29
N ALA A 167 12.86 17.90 -0.53
CA ALA A 167 14.33 17.97 -0.43
C ALA A 167 14.87 17.75 1.00
N LEU A 168 14.06 18.04 2.02
CA LEU A 168 14.42 17.85 3.43
C LEU A 168 14.32 16.39 3.87
N VAL A 169 13.28 15.69 3.37
CA VAL A 169 12.93 14.32 3.80
C VAL A 169 13.56 13.27 2.92
N GLY A 170 13.71 13.57 1.62
CA GLY A 170 14.09 12.61 0.60
C GLY A 170 12.94 11.70 0.21
N VAL A 171 12.95 11.29 -1.06
CA VAL A 171 11.93 10.40 -1.64
C VAL A 171 11.84 9.03 -0.93
N PRO A 172 12.96 8.36 -0.59
CA PRO A 172 12.88 7.03 0.04
C PRO A 172 12.10 7.05 1.38
N LEU A 173 12.40 7.99 2.26
CA LEU A 173 11.71 8.10 3.55
C LEU A 173 10.24 8.49 3.36
N LEU A 174 9.94 9.38 2.41
CA LEU A 174 8.59 9.82 2.12
C LEU A 174 7.70 8.66 1.64
N LEU A 175 8.22 7.82 0.73
CA LEU A 175 7.50 6.64 0.24
C LEU A 175 7.39 5.54 1.29
N ALA A 176 8.44 5.31 2.08
CA ALA A 176 8.42 4.36 3.20
C ALA A 176 7.35 4.74 4.23
N VAL A 177 7.25 6.03 4.56
CA VAL A 177 6.22 6.53 5.47
C VAL A 177 4.83 6.39 4.84
N ALA A 178 4.66 6.75 3.56
CA ALA A 178 3.39 6.57 2.86
C ALA A 178 2.88 5.11 2.93
N LEU A 179 3.78 4.14 2.68
CA LEU A 179 3.45 2.72 2.78
C LEU A 179 3.09 2.32 4.20
N LYS A 180 3.90 2.70 5.19
CA LYS A 180 3.67 2.32 6.59
C LYS A 180 2.36 2.90 7.16
N PHE A 181 2.01 4.13 6.75
CA PHE A 181 0.71 4.74 7.11
C PHE A 181 -0.47 4.00 6.50
N ALA A 182 -0.33 3.57 5.24
CA ALA A 182 -1.37 2.83 4.54
C ALA A 182 -1.57 1.43 5.14
N ASP A 183 -0.46 0.74 5.42
CA ASP A 183 -0.40 -0.61 6.00
C ASP A 183 -1.08 -0.68 7.39
N LEU A 184 -0.75 0.27 8.27
CA LEU A 184 -1.40 0.39 9.59
C LEU A 184 -2.74 1.17 9.53
N GLY A 185 -3.21 1.55 8.35
CA GLY A 185 -4.27 2.55 8.17
C GLY A 185 -5.68 2.09 8.51
N HIS A 186 -5.90 0.80 8.79
CA HIS A 186 -7.26 0.27 9.00
C HIS A 186 -7.97 0.84 10.23
N SER A 187 -7.25 1.31 11.25
CA SER A 187 -7.81 2.00 12.43
C SER A 187 -8.27 3.44 12.18
N PHE A 188 -7.95 4.03 11.03
CA PHE A 188 -8.52 5.31 10.58
C PHE A 188 -9.73 5.18 9.66
N LYS A 189 -10.09 3.96 9.28
CA LYS A 189 -11.27 3.74 8.45
C LYS A 189 -12.53 3.89 9.31
N PRO A 190 -13.71 4.11 8.69
CA PRO A 190 -14.97 4.05 9.40
C PRO A 190 -15.05 2.78 10.24
N PHE A 191 -15.63 2.89 11.43
CA PHE A 191 -15.62 1.82 12.43
C PHE A 191 -16.01 0.44 11.87
N HIS A 192 -17.01 0.37 10.98
CA HIS A 192 -17.42 -0.90 10.38
C HIS A 192 -16.32 -1.58 9.53
N LEU A 193 -15.46 -0.81 8.84
CA LEU A 193 -14.32 -1.35 8.10
C LEU A 193 -13.16 -1.67 9.05
N HIS A 194 -12.86 -0.78 10.00
CA HIS A 194 -11.85 -1.04 11.03
C HIS A 194 -12.15 -2.36 11.75
N LYS A 195 -13.41 -2.56 12.18
CA LYS A 195 -13.88 -3.78 12.83
C LYS A 195 -13.65 -5.02 11.97
N GLN A 196 -13.99 -4.98 10.68
CA GLN A 196 -13.76 -6.12 9.78
C GLN A 196 -12.27 -6.46 9.64
N TRP A 197 -11.40 -5.44 9.53
CA TRP A 197 -9.96 -5.65 9.47
C TRP A 197 -9.40 -6.18 10.79
N ALA A 198 -9.88 -5.66 11.92
CA ALA A 198 -9.53 -6.13 13.26
C ALA A 198 -9.92 -7.59 13.47
N GLU A 199 -11.13 -7.99 13.06
CA GLU A 199 -11.59 -9.39 13.12
C GLU A 199 -10.70 -10.31 12.26
N ARG A 200 -10.37 -9.89 11.02
CA ARG A 200 -9.49 -10.65 10.12
C ARG A 200 -8.08 -10.86 10.66
N ILE A 201 -7.44 -9.83 11.20
CA ILE A 201 -6.08 -9.98 11.75
C ILE A 201 -6.09 -10.85 13.01
N THR A 202 -7.13 -10.74 13.84
CA THR A 202 -7.33 -11.62 14.99
C THR A 202 -7.50 -13.08 14.56
N ASP A 203 -8.35 -13.35 13.57
CA ASP A 203 -8.56 -14.71 13.06
C ASP A 203 -7.25 -15.31 12.51
N GLU A 204 -6.42 -14.51 11.83
CA GLU A 204 -5.11 -14.95 11.34
C GLU A 204 -4.12 -15.23 12.48
N PHE A 205 -4.07 -14.39 13.51
CA PHE A 205 -3.25 -14.62 14.70
C PHE A 205 -3.66 -15.89 15.43
N TRP A 206 -4.96 -16.14 15.57
CA TRP A 206 -5.45 -17.37 16.18
C TRP A 206 -5.15 -18.61 15.33
N ALA A 207 -5.24 -18.52 14.00
CA ALA A 207 -4.82 -19.58 13.10
C ALA A 207 -3.30 -19.85 13.18
N LEU A 208 -2.49 -18.82 13.43
CA LEU A 208 -1.08 -18.98 13.73
C LEU A 208 -0.87 -19.71 15.08
N GLY A 209 -1.52 -19.28 16.15
CA GLY A 209 -1.36 -19.93 17.46
C GLY A 209 -1.80 -21.39 17.47
N ASP A 210 -2.83 -21.76 16.71
CA ASP A 210 -3.21 -23.16 16.54
C ASP A 210 -2.12 -23.98 15.85
N ARG A 211 -1.45 -23.42 14.83
CA ARG A 211 -0.29 -24.05 14.20
C ARG A 211 0.89 -24.17 15.16
N GLU A 212 1.17 -23.14 15.95
CA GLU A 212 2.24 -23.16 16.95
C GLU A 212 2.00 -24.22 18.04
N ARG A 213 0.74 -24.35 18.49
CA ARG A 213 0.31 -25.40 19.42
C ARG A 213 0.51 -26.80 18.83
N GLN A 214 0.17 -27.00 17.56
CA GLN A 214 0.39 -28.28 16.86
C GLN A 214 1.87 -28.63 16.71
N LEU A 215 2.73 -27.62 16.52
CA LEU A 215 4.18 -27.78 16.44
C LEU A 215 4.85 -27.98 17.82
N GLY A 216 4.10 -27.81 18.92
CA GLY A 216 4.65 -27.89 20.27
C GLY A 216 5.62 -26.76 20.62
N ILE A 217 5.50 -25.60 19.96
CA ILE A 217 6.31 -24.41 20.24
C ILE A 217 5.52 -23.39 21.07
N ALA A 218 6.23 -22.47 21.72
CA ALA A 218 5.58 -21.40 22.47
C ALA A 218 4.70 -20.54 21.55
N LEU A 219 3.50 -20.18 22.01
CA LEU A 219 2.60 -19.31 21.26
C LEU A 219 3.17 -17.90 21.12
N SER A 220 2.91 -17.26 20.00
CA SER A 220 3.13 -15.83 19.84
C SER A 220 2.15 -15.02 20.70
N PRO A 221 2.53 -13.80 21.13
CA PRO A 221 1.59 -12.87 21.74
C PRO A 221 0.34 -12.68 20.85
N LEU A 222 -0.83 -12.53 21.48
CA LEU A 222 -2.14 -12.34 20.83
C LEU A 222 -2.64 -13.52 19.97
N CYS A 223 -1.92 -14.64 19.95
CA CYS A 223 -2.24 -15.77 19.08
C CYS A 223 -3.04 -16.89 19.79
N ASP A 224 -3.39 -16.76 21.07
CA ASP A 224 -4.20 -17.77 21.76
C ASP A 224 -5.67 -17.38 21.84
N ARG A 225 -6.50 -17.96 20.97
CA ARG A 225 -7.97 -17.72 20.94
C ARG A 225 -8.70 -18.02 22.26
N HIS A 226 -8.09 -18.75 23.20
CA HIS A 226 -8.69 -19.05 24.49
C HIS A 226 -8.42 -17.97 25.55
N THR A 227 -7.32 -17.21 25.43
CA THR A 227 -6.94 -16.15 26.37
C THR A 227 -7.05 -14.76 25.76
N ASP A 228 -6.84 -14.63 24.46
CA ASP A 228 -6.79 -13.37 23.72
C ASP A 228 -8.14 -13.08 23.04
N CYS A 229 -9.24 -13.31 23.77
CA CYS A 229 -10.60 -13.17 23.25
C CYS A 229 -11.18 -11.75 23.38
N ASP A 230 -10.56 -10.87 24.17
CA ASP A 230 -10.91 -9.45 24.23
C ASP A 230 -10.23 -8.68 23.07
N VAL A 231 -10.85 -8.79 21.90
CA VAL A 231 -10.40 -8.10 20.69
C VAL A 231 -10.41 -6.57 20.88
N PRO A 232 -11.45 -5.95 21.48
CA PRO A 232 -11.43 -4.51 21.79
C PRO A 232 -10.24 -4.07 22.65
N GLU A 233 -9.92 -4.78 23.73
CA GLU A 233 -8.77 -4.48 24.58
C GLU A 233 -7.45 -4.60 23.81
N SER A 234 -7.32 -5.65 23.00
CA SER A 234 -6.13 -5.85 22.14
C SER A 234 -5.94 -4.69 21.15
N GLN A 235 -7.02 -4.20 20.54
CA GLN A 235 -6.98 -3.03 19.65
C GLN A 235 -6.68 -1.73 20.42
N ALA A 236 -7.16 -1.57 21.66
CA ALA A 236 -6.85 -0.40 22.47
C ALA A 236 -5.38 -0.39 22.94
N CYS A 237 -4.82 -1.55 23.31
CA CYS A 237 -3.45 -1.68 23.82
C CYS A 237 -2.40 -1.65 22.71
N TYR A 238 -2.56 -2.45 21.65
CA TYR A 238 -1.58 -2.53 20.55
C TYR A 238 -1.91 -1.56 19.43
N GLY A 239 -3.16 -1.58 18.95
CA GLY A 239 -3.65 -0.66 17.92
C GLY A 239 -3.74 0.79 18.42
N GLY A 240 -3.74 1.03 19.73
CA GLY A 240 -3.70 2.36 20.33
C GLY A 240 -2.30 2.88 20.59
N GLN A 241 -1.37 2.09 21.17
CA GLN A 241 -0.10 2.64 21.67
C GLN A 241 1.00 2.78 20.59
N GLU A 242 1.23 1.77 19.76
CA GLU A 242 2.19 1.88 18.64
C GLU A 242 1.69 2.88 17.60
N TYR A 243 0.38 2.90 17.42
CA TYR A 243 -0.30 3.79 16.49
C TYR A 243 -0.36 5.23 16.97
N HIS A 244 -0.77 5.49 18.22
CA HIS A 244 -0.77 6.84 18.78
C HIS A 244 0.63 7.44 18.74
N ASN A 245 1.68 6.65 18.95
CA ASN A 245 3.04 7.14 18.81
C ASN A 245 3.43 7.51 17.37
N ALA A 246 3.04 6.70 16.38
CA ALA A 246 3.31 6.96 14.97
C ALA A 246 2.51 8.14 14.43
N VAL A 247 1.22 8.15 14.76
CA VAL A 247 0.24 9.14 14.34
C VAL A 247 0.51 10.45 15.03
N HIS A 248 0.84 10.48 16.32
CA HIS A 248 1.16 11.72 17.02
C HIS A 248 2.52 12.28 16.60
N ALA A 249 3.51 11.42 16.32
CA ALA A 249 4.77 11.86 15.73
C ALA A 249 4.56 12.44 14.32
N ALA A 250 3.70 11.81 13.53
CA ALA A 250 3.33 12.30 12.21
C ALA A 250 2.39 13.52 12.28
N ASP A 251 1.49 13.62 13.23
CA ASP A 251 0.59 14.77 13.36
C ASP A 251 1.39 16.03 13.75
N VAL A 252 2.31 15.88 14.71
CA VAL A 252 3.24 16.93 15.12
C VAL A 252 4.28 17.24 14.02
N ALA A 253 4.71 16.24 13.25
CA ALA A 253 5.64 16.45 12.15
C ALA A 253 4.96 17.00 10.88
N LEU A 254 3.71 16.65 10.58
CA LEU A 254 3.18 16.65 9.21
C LEU A 254 1.83 17.35 9.01
N GLY A 255 1.08 17.70 10.06
CA GLY A 255 -0.28 18.25 9.89
C GLY A 255 -1.28 17.25 9.31
N VAL A 256 -1.20 15.98 9.74
CA VAL A 256 -1.99 14.83 9.23
C VAL A 256 -3.46 14.88 9.67
N HIS A 257 -3.84 15.85 10.51
CA HIS A 257 -5.24 16.08 10.91
C HIS A 257 -6.23 16.03 9.72
N TYR A 258 -5.81 16.49 8.53
CA TYR A 258 -6.63 16.45 7.31
C TYR A 258 -6.76 15.04 6.69
N PHE A 259 -5.74 14.19 6.83
CA PHE A 259 -5.75 12.80 6.33
C PHE A 259 -6.67 11.92 7.19
N ILE A 260 -6.62 12.05 8.52
CA ILE A 260 -7.44 11.26 9.45
C ILE A 260 -8.93 11.54 9.27
N VAL A 261 -9.32 12.80 9.10
CA VAL A 261 -10.73 13.20 8.95
C VAL A 261 -11.30 12.77 7.58
N ASN A 262 -10.49 12.75 6.52
CA ASN A 262 -10.98 12.47 5.16
C ASN A 262 -10.78 11.01 4.70
N PHE A 263 -9.83 10.25 5.27
CA PHE A 263 -9.67 8.81 4.98
C PHE A 263 -10.94 8.02 5.36
N GLY A 264 -11.65 8.48 6.39
CA GLY A 264 -12.96 7.98 6.81
C GLY A 264 -14.10 8.19 5.80
N LEU A 265 -14.01 9.17 4.91
CA LEU A 265 -15.13 9.55 4.02
C LEU A 265 -15.06 8.88 2.63
N THR A 266 -13.89 8.45 2.18
CA THR A 266 -13.66 7.93 0.81
C THR A 266 -13.70 6.41 0.67
N ALA A 267 -14.03 5.64 1.71
CA ALA A 267 -14.00 4.17 1.68
C ALA A 267 -15.20 3.53 0.94
N ARG A 268 -15.51 4.01 -0.27
CA ARG A 268 -16.41 3.39 -1.24
C ARG A 268 -15.72 3.27 -2.60
N LEU A 269 -14.58 2.58 -2.67
CA LEU A 269 -14.00 2.16 -3.95
C LEU A 269 -13.48 0.73 -3.83
N THR A 270 -14.39 -0.22 -3.94
CA THR A 270 -14.02 -1.57 -4.40
C THR A 270 -13.72 -1.45 -5.89
N LYS A 271 -12.44 -1.59 -6.30
CA LYS A 271 -12.02 -2.29 -7.53
C LYS A 271 -10.51 -2.19 -7.76
N LEU A 272 -9.86 -3.36 -7.69
CA LEU A 272 -8.51 -3.65 -8.19
C LEU A 272 -8.29 -3.10 -9.63
N GLU A 273 -9.36 -3.04 -10.42
CA GLU A 273 -9.37 -2.59 -11.82
C GLU A 273 -9.03 -1.09 -11.99
N LEU A 274 -9.42 -0.22 -11.03
CA LEU A 274 -9.14 1.21 -11.09
C LEU A 274 -7.67 1.52 -10.80
N LEU A 275 -7.09 0.85 -9.79
CA LEU A 275 -5.65 0.93 -9.54
C LEU A 275 -4.83 0.25 -10.64
N ALA A 276 -5.30 -0.86 -11.21
CA ALA A 276 -4.66 -1.50 -12.35
C ALA A 276 -4.67 -0.59 -13.60
N ALA A 277 -5.72 0.21 -13.80
CA ALA A 277 -5.79 1.21 -14.84
C ALA A 277 -4.79 2.36 -14.60
N LEU A 278 -4.65 2.83 -13.35
CA LEU A 278 -3.66 3.85 -12.98
C LEU A 278 -2.22 3.35 -13.22
N VAL A 279 -1.87 2.17 -12.70
CA VAL A 279 -0.55 1.55 -12.95
C VAL A 279 -0.35 1.29 -14.45
N GLY A 280 -1.41 0.91 -15.17
CA GLY A 280 -1.41 0.71 -16.62
C GLY A 280 -1.09 1.95 -17.41
N ALA A 281 -1.69 3.08 -17.04
CA ALA A 281 -1.40 4.38 -17.64
C ALA A 281 0.07 4.77 -17.46
N PHE A 282 0.62 4.59 -16.24
CA PHE A 282 2.04 4.84 -15.99
C PHE A 282 2.96 3.92 -16.82
N VAL A 283 2.70 2.60 -16.83
CA VAL A 283 3.54 1.62 -17.55
C VAL A 283 3.45 1.79 -19.08
N HIS A 284 2.30 2.14 -19.63
CA HIS A 284 2.13 2.36 -21.07
C HIS A 284 2.97 3.55 -21.56
N ASP A 285 2.95 4.65 -20.83
CA ASP A 285 3.63 5.89 -21.19
C ASP A 285 5.17 5.76 -21.17
N PHE A 286 5.73 4.94 -20.25
CA PHE A 286 7.15 4.61 -20.25
C PHE A 286 7.60 3.71 -21.42
N ASN A 287 6.72 2.85 -21.91
CA ASN A 287 7.04 1.93 -23.01
C ASN A 287 6.92 2.57 -24.40
N HIS A 288 6.39 3.80 -24.47
CA HIS A 288 6.20 4.56 -25.71
C HIS A 288 6.69 6.01 -25.55
N PRO A 289 8.00 6.28 -25.68
CA PRO A 289 8.63 7.56 -25.30
C PRO A 289 8.34 8.77 -26.23
N GLY A 290 7.18 8.81 -26.90
CA GLY A 290 6.79 9.88 -27.83
C GLY A 290 5.79 10.91 -27.27
N THR A 291 5.15 10.65 -26.13
CA THR A 291 4.09 11.48 -25.52
C THR A 291 4.65 12.38 -24.42
N ASN A 292 5.65 13.21 -24.76
CA ASN A 292 6.34 14.07 -23.80
C ASN A 292 5.68 15.44 -23.63
N ASN A 293 4.34 15.50 -23.55
CA ASN A 293 3.62 16.74 -23.33
C ASN A 293 3.25 16.90 -21.85
N ARG A 294 3.84 17.91 -21.21
CA ARG A 294 3.54 18.38 -19.84
C ARG A 294 2.05 18.66 -19.58
N HIS A 295 1.21 18.67 -20.61
CA HIS A 295 -0.24 18.83 -20.52
C HIS A 295 -1.01 17.56 -20.11
N GLU A 296 -0.47 16.35 -20.30
CA GLU A 296 -1.19 15.11 -19.92
C GLU A 296 -1.14 14.83 -18.41
N ALA A 297 -0.21 15.43 -17.68
CA ALA A 297 -0.24 15.43 -16.22
C ALA A 297 -1.52 16.11 -15.67
N GLN A 298 -2.16 17.00 -16.44
CA GLN A 298 -3.44 17.61 -16.07
C GLN A 298 -4.63 16.67 -16.29
N ALA A 299 -4.55 15.65 -17.16
CA ALA A 299 -5.61 14.65 -17.31
C ALA A 299 -5.72 13.75 -16.06
N LEU A 300 -4.62 13.50 -15.35
CA LEU A 300 -4.60 12.81 -14.05
C LEU A 300 -5.12 13.68 -12.88
N VAL A 301 -5.23 14.99 -13.08
CA VAL A 301 -5.91 15.92 -12.15
C VAL A 301 -7.43 15.90 -12.36
N GLY A 302 -7.91 15.29 -13.46
CA GLY A 302 -9.32 15.17 -13.86
C GLY A 302 -10.12 14.03 -13.21
N VAL A 303 -9.59 13.35 -12.18
CA VAL A 303 -10.32 12.31 -11.42
C VAL A 303 -11.51 12.82 -10.57
N PRO A 304 -11.92 14.12 -10.53
CA PRO A 304 -13.25 14.47 -10.03
C PRO A 304 -14.42 13.97 -10.90
N LEU A 305 -14.19 13.62 -12.17
CA LEU A 305 -15.25 13.26 -13.12
C LEU A 305 -15.72 11.79 -13.08
N LEU A 306 -14.97 10.89 -12.42
CA LEU A 306 -15.38 9.50 -12.24
C LEU A 306 -16.22 9.25 -10.98
N LEU A 307 -16.22 10.22 -10.05
CA LEU A 307 -16.97 10.15 -8.80
C LEU A 307 -18.49 10.06 -9.02
N PRO A 308 -19.13 10.82 -9.93
CA PRO A 308 -20.58 10.71 -10.18
C PRO A 308 -20.97 9.41 -10.89
N VAL A 309 -20.07 8.82 -11.68
CA VAL A 309 -20.28 7.55 -12.37
C VAL A 309 -20.19 6.39 -11.38
N ALA A 310 -19.15 6.35 -10.54
CA ALA A 310 -19.00 5.35 -9.48
C ALA A 310 -20.16 5.38 -8.46
N LEU A 311 -20.67 6.58 -8.12
CA LEU A 311 -21.81 6.74 -7.21
C LEU A 311 -23.14 6.28 -7.82
N LYS A 312 -23.36 6.46 -9.14
CA LYS A 312 -24.58 5.98 -9.82
C LYS A 312 -24.69 4.45 -9.89
N PHE A 313 -23.59 3.72 -9.76
CA PHE A 313 -23.57 2.25 -9.79
C PHE A 313 -23.55 1.59 -8.42
N ALA A 314 -23.25 2.34 -7.35
CA ALA A 314 -23.30 1.85 -5.97
C ALA A 314 -24.73 1.70 -5.41
N ASP A 315 -25.74 2.28 -6.07
CA ASP A 315 -27.16 2.16 -5.70
C ASP A 315 -27.83 0.87 -6.23
N LEU A 316 -27.13 0.07 -7.04
CA LEU A 316 -27.63 -1.22 -7.52
C LEU A 316 -27.12 -2.37 -6.65
N GLY A 317 -27.68 -2.45 -5.44
CA GLY A 317 -28.24 -3.69 -4.89
C GLY A 317 -27.31 -4.87 -4.58
N HIS A 318 -27.23 -5.17 -3.28
CA HIS A 318 -27.50 -6.46 -2.65
C HIS A 318 -27.06 -7.77 -3.35
N SER A 319 -26.39 -8.61 -2.54
CA SER A 319 -26.12 -10.04 -2.70
C SER A 319 -25.07 -10.45 -3.75
N PHE A 320 -23.91 -10.87 -3.25
CA PHE A 320 -22.87 -11.54 -4.02
C PHE A 320 -23.32 -12.95 -4.45
N LYS A 321 -23.39 -13.18 -5.77
CA LYS A 321 -23.32 -14.50 -6.45
C LYS A 321 -22.60 -14.34 -7.83
N PRO A 322 -22.04 -15.43 -8.42
CA PRO A 322 -20.63 -15.45 -8.85
C PRO A 322 -20.29 -15.15 -10.34
N PHE A 323 -19.10 -14.58 -10.52
CA PHE A 323 -18.03 -14.83 -11.52
C PHE A 323 -18.23 -14.85 -13.06
N HIS A 324 -19.37 -14.47 -13.65
CA HIS A 324 -19.52 -14.50 -15.12
C HIS A 324 -19.75 -13.16 -15.86
N LEU A 325 -19.63 -12.01 -15.19
CA LEU A 325 -19.90 -10.69 -15.80
C LEU A 325 -18.65 -9.85 -16.17
N HIS A 326 -17.42 -10.30 -15.88
CA HIS A 326 -16.22 -9.46 -16.02
C HIS A 326 -15.71 -9.21 -17.45
N LYS A 327 -16.05 -10.04 -18.44
CA LYS A 327 -15.46 -9.89 -19.79
C LYS A 327 -16.01 -8.69 -20.56
N GLN A 328 -17.33 -8.45 -20.48
CA GLN A 328 -17.98 -7.32 -21.16
C GLN A 328 -17.80 -5.97 -20.44
N TRP A 329 -17.43 -5.99 -19.15
CA TRP A 329 -17.23 -4.78 -18.33
C TRP A 329 -15.83 -4.18 -18.48
N ALA A 330 -14.79 -5.01 -18.55
CA ALA A 330 -13.42 -4.53 -18.76
C ALA A 330 -13.22 -3.98 -20.19
N GLU A 331 -13.88 -4.57 -21.19
CA GLU A 331 -13.86 -4.10 -22.58
C GLU A 331 -14.51 -2.71 -22.70
N ARG A 332 -15.68 -2.47 -22.07
CA ARG A 332 -16.35 -1.15 -22.12
C ARG A 332 -15.60 -0.01 -21.43
N ILE A 333 -14.95 -0.28 -20.29
CA ILE A 333 -14.15 0.75 -19.59
C ILE A 333 -12.90 1.10 -20.40
N THR A 334 -12.28 0.10 -21.04
CA THR A 334 -11.12 0.32 -21.91
C THR A 334 -11.52 1.10 -23.16
N ASP A 335 -12.67 0.77 -23.78
CA ASP A 335 -13.19 1.47 -24.97
C ASP A 335 -13.61 2.91 -24.68
N GLU A 336 -14.21 3.19 -23.52
CA GLU A 336 -14.54 4.56 -23.09
C GLU A 336 -13.29 5.39 -22.75
N PHE A 337 -12.26 4.77 -22.16
CA PHE A 337 -10.97 5.39 -21.89
C PHE A 337 -10.26 5.82 -23.19
N TRP A 338 -10.27 4.98 -24.24
CA TRP A 338 -9.72 5.35 -25.55
C TRP A 338 -10.58 6.39 -26.30
N ALA A 339 -11.90 6.30 -26.21
CA ALA A 339 -12.81 7.26 -26.85
C ALA A 339 -12.76 8.68 -26.23
N LEU A 340 -12.40 8.80 -24.96
CA LEU A 340 -12.15 10.08 -24.28
C LEU A 340 -10.82 10.70 -24.74
N GLY A 341 -9.76 9.90 -24.85
CA GLY A 341 -8.47 10.34 -25.39
C GLY A 341 -8.53 10.78 -26.86
N ASP A 342 -9.44 10.22 -27.66
CA ASP A 342 -9.61 10.63 -29.07
C ASP A 342 -10.41 11.93 -29.25
N ARG A 343 -11.27 12.30 -28.32
CA ARG A 343 -12.00 13.60 -28.35
C ARG A 343 -11.11 14.77 -27.94
N GLU A 344 -10.15 14.55 -27.05
CA GLU A 344 -9.15 15.56 -26.66
C GLU A 344 -8.08 15.78 -27.75
N ARG A 345 -7.95 14.88 -28.72
CA ARG A 345 -7.08 15.06 -29.90
C ARG A 345 -7.71 15.87 -31.04
N GLN A 346 -9.00 16.18 -30.96
CA GLN A 346 -9.75 16.92 -32.00
C GLN A 346 -10.16 18.34 -31.56
N LEU A 347 -9.75 18.78 -30.37
CA LEU A 347 -9.82 20.15 -29.86
C LEU A 347 -8.39 20.69 -29.72
#